data_AF-A0A7Y5IBR1-F1
#
_entry.id   AF-A0A7Y5IBR1-F1
#
_cell.length_a   1.000
_cell.length_b   1.000
_cell.length_c   1.000
_cell.angle_alpha   90.00
_cell.angle_beta   90.00
_cell.angle_gamma   90.00
#
_symmetry.space_group_name_H-M   'P 1'
#
loop_
_entity.id
_entity.type
_entity.pdbx_description
1 polymer ?
#
loop_
_entity_poly.entity_id
_entity_poly.type
_entity_poly.pdbx_seq_one_letter_code
_entity_poly.pdbx_strand_id
1 'polypeptide(L)'
;MAHHIDPVTVSRTAARILSLLLFLLWGAFFVEHLSWFSTESLNTPPVQIWFAQGAHFLLLAGYLSSLRWERIGSLLITVNAVLFFGYAAGTNAVPFIIVSMFPVMLYAYCWHREHPTTRIAS
;
A
#
# COMPACT_ATOMS: atom_id res chain seq x y z
N MET A 1 -30.38 -6.81 -22.55
CA MET A 1 -29.19 -5.91 -22.48
C MET A 1 -28.12 -6.63 -21.68
N ALA A 2 -27.09 -7.17 -22.33
CA ALA A 2 -25.95 -7.73 -21.60
C ALA A 2 -25.09 -6.57 -21.09
N HIS A 3 -24.95 -6.43 -19.77
CA HIS A 3 -23.99 -5.50 -19.17
C HIS A 3 -22.58 -5.99 -19.54
N HIS A 4 -21.93 -5.31 -20.48
CA HIS A 4 -20.52 -5.56 -20.77
C HIS A 4 -19.70 -5.02 -19.60
N ILE A 5 -19.27 -5.90 -18.71
CA ILE A 5 -18.41 -5.54 -17.58
C ILE A 5 -17.01 -5.29 -18.14
N ASP A 6 -16.53 -4.05 -18.06
CA ASP A 6 -15.15 -3.72 -18.42
C ASP A 6 -14.20 -4.21 -17.30
N PRO A 7 -13.31 -5.19 -17.58
CA PRO A 7 -12.39 -5.73 -16.59
C PRO A 7 -11.44 -4.66 -16.02
N VAL A 8 -11.05 -3.64 -16.80
CA VAL A 8 -10.15 -2.58 -16.32
C VAL A 8 -10.86 -1.73 -15.26
N THR A 9 -12.09 -1.29 -15.54
CA THR A 9 -12.91 -0.54 -14.59
C THR A 9 -13.16 -1.33 -13.31
N VAL A 10 -13.44 -2.65 -13.41
CA VAL A 10 -13.62 -3.51 -12.23
C VAL A 10 -12.33 -3.62 -11.41
N SER A 11 -11.20 -3.93 -12.06
CA SER A 11 -9.91 -4.06 -11.37
C SER A 11 -9.47 -2.77 -10.69
N ARG A 12 -9.63 -1.62 -11.35
CA ARG A 12 -9.32 -0.30 -10.77
C ARG A 12 -10.21 0.02 -9.57
N THR A 13 -11.49 -0.29 -9.67
CA THR A 13 -12.43 -0.10 -8.55
C THR A 13 -12.07 -0.99 -7.38
N ALA A 14 -11.75 -2.26 -7.63
CA ALA A 14 -11.28 -3.18 -6.61
C ALA A 14 -9.97 -2.70 -5.96
N ALA A 15 -9.01 -2.19 -6.75
CA ALA A 15 -7.76 -1.62 -6.23
C ALA A 15 -8.01 -0.44 -5.28
N ARG A 16 -8.94 0.45 -5.61
CA ARG A 16 -9.31 1.59 -4.76
C ARG A 16 -9.98 1.15 -3.46
N ILE A 17 -10.94 0.23 -3.54
CA ILE A 17 -11.61 -0.33 -2.35
C ILE A 17 -10.59 -1.02 -1.45
N LEU A 18 -9.72 -1.85 -2.01
CA LEU A 18 -8.66 -2.53 -1.27
C LEU A 18 -7.67 -1.53 -0.64
N SER A 19 -7.31 -0.46 -1.36
CA SER A 19 -6.44 0.58 -0.81
C SER A 19 -7.09 1.25 0.42
N LEU A 20 -8.40 1.52 0.37
CA LEU A 20 -9.14 2.07 1.51
C LEU A 20 -9.22 1.08 2.68
N LEU A 21 -9.53 -0.19 2.41
CA LEU A 21 -9.62 -1.22 3.44
C LEU A 21 -8.27 -1.46 4.12
N LEU A 22 -7.19 -1.53 3.34
CA LEU A 22 -5.83 -1.68 3.87
C LEU A 22 -5.36 -0.42 4.59
N PHE A 23 -5.72 0.78 4.11
CA PHE A 23 -5.49 2.02 4.86
C PHE A 23 -6.14 1.97 6.24
N LEU A 24 -7.39 1.51 6.34
CA LEU A 24 -8.08 1.40 7.62
C LEU A 24 -7.47 0.31 8.50
N LEU A 25 -7.20 -0.87 7.94
CA LEU A 25 -6.59 -1.99 8.67
C LEU A 25 -5.23 -1.62 9.24
N TRP A 26 -4.30 -1.17 8.39
CA TRP A 26 -2.96 -0.79 8.81
C TRP A 26 -2.97 0.52 9.61
N GLY A 27 -3.93 1.41 9.34
CA GLY A 27 -4.15 2.63 10.12
C GLY A 27 -4.49 2.35 11.58
N ALA A 28 -5.28 1.30 11.86
CA ALA A 28 -5.56 0.88 13.23
C ALA A 28 -4.27 0.45 13.95
N PHE A 29 -3.44 -0.37 13.30
CA PHE A 29 -2.13 -0.74 13.84
C PHE A 29 -1.20 0.47 13.98
N PHE A 30 -1.21 1.42 13.03
CA PHE A 30 -0.41 2.64 13.13
C PHE A 30 -0.73 3.41 14.41
N VAL A 31 -2.02 3.56 14.72
CA VAL A 31 -2.49 4.22 15.95
C VAL A 31 -2.08 3.43 17.18
N GLU A 32 -2.17 2.10 17.16
CA GLU A 32 -1.68 1.25 18.25
C GLU A 32 -0.18 1.47 18.53
N HIS A 33 0.64 1.62 17.48
CA HIS A 33 2.08 1.88 17.61
C HIS A 33 2.39 3.30 18.11
N LEU A 34 1.44 4.24 18.11
CA LEU A 34 1.63 5.54 18.76
C LEU A 34 1.82 5.43 20.27
N SER A 35 1.46 4.29 20.87
CA SER A 35 1.76 3.99 22.28
C SER A 35 3.24 4.13 22.63
N TRP A 36 4.15 3.84 21.70
CA TRP A 36 5.60 4.08 21.86
C TRP A 36 5.92 5.56 22.13
N PHE A 37 5.10 6.48 21.65
CA PHE A 37 5.30 7.92 21.77
C PHE A 37 4.43 8.55 22.87
N SER A 38 3.71 7.74 23.64
CA SER A 38 2.89 8.22 24.75
C SER A 38 3.75 8.65 25.95
N THR A 39 3.22 9.57 26.76
CA THR A 39 3.88 10.12 27.97
C THR A 39 4.14 9.08 29.05
N GLU A 40 3.51 7.91 28.98
CA GLU A 40 3.76 6.78 29.89
C GLU A 40 5.12 6.10 29.59
N SER A 41 5.66 6.30 28.39
CA SER A 41 7.01 5.88 28.02
C SER A 41 8.04 6.85 28.62
N LEU A 42 8.64 6.49 29.76
CA LEU A 42 9.70 7.26 30.41
C LEU A 42 10.97 7.45 29.55
N ASN A 43 11.08 6.74 28.41
CA ASN A 43 12.23 6.78 27.52
C ASN A 43 11.81 7.21 26.11
N THR A 44 12.63 8.02 25.45
CA THR A 44 12.48 8.31 24.01
C THR A 44 12.56 7.00 23.21
N PRO A 45 11.65 6.77 22.24
CA PRO A 45 11.71 5.57 21.42
C PRO A 45 13.06 5.46 20.70
N PRO A 46 13.61 4.23 20.58
CA PRO A 46 14.79 3.99 19.77
C PRO A 46 14.62 4.52 18.34
N VAL A 47 15.72 4.96 17.71
CA VAL A 47 15.71 5.52 16.34
C VAL A 47 15.06 4.58 15.31
N GLN A 48 15.17 3.28 15.53
CA GLN A 48 14.55 2.26 14.68
C GLN A 48 13.02 2.31 14.74
N ILE A 49 12.43 2.66 15.89
CA ILE A 49 10.98 2.83 16.03
C ILE A 49 10.52 4.08 15.27
N TRP A 50 11.29 5.16 15.30
CA TRP A 50 11.03 6.34 14.46
C TRP A 50 11.04 6.01 12.97
N PHE A 51 12.03 5.23 12.53
CA PHE A 51 12.11 4.78 11.14
C PHE A 51 10.91 3.90 10.77
N ALA A 52 10.56 2.92 11.61
CA ALA A 52 9.41 2.05 11.39
C ALA A 52 8.09 2.84 11.36
N GLN A 53 7.89 3.78 12.28
CA GLN A 53 6.70 4.64 12.31
C GLN A 53 6.62 5.52 11.05
N GLY A 54 7.76 6.09 10.62
CA GLY A 54 7.84 6.89 9.39
C GLY A 54 7.53 6.07 8.14
N ALA A 55 8.09 4.87 8.01
CA ALA A 55 7.78 3.95 6.91
C ALA A 55 6.30 3.55 6.92
N HIS A 56 5.74 3.24 8.09
CA HIS A 56 4.32 2.92 8.23
C HIS A 56 3.43 4.11 7.83
N PHE A 57 3.77 5.33 8.25
CA PHE A 57 3.05 6.54 7.83
C PHE A 57 3.07 6.72 6.31
N LEU A 58 4.24 6.56 5.68
CA LEU A 58 4.38 6.68 4.22
C LEU A 58 3.65 5.56 3.47
N LEU A 59 3.55 4.35 4.04
CA LEU A 59 2.70 3.29 3.52
C LEU A 59 1.22 3.71 3.51
N LEU A 60 0.72 4.29 4.60
CA LEU A 60 -0.65 4.81 4.69
C LEU A 60 -0.91 5.96 3.72
N ALA A 61 0.04 6.90 3.62
CA ALA A 61 -0.01 7.97 2.63
C ALA A 61 0.00 7.42 1.20
N GLY A 62 0.72 6.31 0.96
CA GLY A 62 0.69 5.56 -0.30
C GLY A 62 -0.70 5.06 -0.67
N TYR A 63 -1.42 4.44 0.27
CA TYR A 63 -2.81 4.01 0.03
C TYR A 63 -3.73 5.17 -0.33
N LEU A 64 -3.72 6.27 0.43
CA LEU A 64 -4.57 7.43 0.14
C LEU A 64 -4.19 8.11 -1.19
N SER A 65 -2.90 8.34 -1.42
CA SER A 65 -2.43 8.98 -2.65
C SER A 65 -2.72 8.13 -3.88
N SER A 66 -2.74 6.80 -3.77
CA SER A 66 -3.06 5.90 -4.87
C SER A 66 -4.47 6.11 -5.44
N LEU A 67 -5.41 6.65 -4.66
CA LEU A 67 -6.78 6.91 -5.10
C LEU A 67 -6.85 7.96 -6.21
N ARG A 68 -5.92 8.92 -6.22
CA ARG A 68 -5.84 10.01 -7.20
C ARG A 68 -4.62 9.93 -8.11
N TRP A 69 -3.49 9.45 -7.57
CA TRP A 69 -2.19 9.35 -8.22
C TRP A 69 -1.67 7.90 -8.13
N GLU A 70 -2.28 7.01 -8.93
CA GLU A 70 -2.07 5.56 -8.83
C GLU A 70 -0.59 5.16 -8.82
N ARG A 71 0.24 5.76 -9.68
CA ARG A 71 1.68 5.44 -9.80
C ARG A 71 2.49 5.89 -8.58
N ILE A 72 2.27 7.12 -8.12
CA ILE A 72 2.98 7.68 -6.96
C ILE A 72 2.60 6.89 -5.71
N GLY A 73 1.29 6.65 -5.51
CA GLY A 73 0.81 5.84 -4.40
C GLY A 73 1.32 4.41 -4.43
N SER A 74 1.35 3.78 -5.61
CA SER A 74 1.89 2.43 -5.77
C SER A 74 3.38 2.32 -5.45
N LEU A 75 4.18 3.33 -5.83
CA LEU A 75 5.59 3.39 -5.46
C LEU A 75 5.76 3.51 -3.95
N LEU A 76 5.00 4.40 -3.30
CA LEU A 76 5.02 4.56 -1.85
C LEU A 76 4.62 3.27 -1.13
N ILE A 77 3.54 2.61 -1.56
CA ILE A 77 3.11 1.33 -0.99
C ILE A 77 4.22 0.28 -1.14
N THR A 78 4.78 0.12 -2.34
CA THR A 78 5.78 -0.92 -2.62
C THR A 78 7.03 -0.75 -1.76
N VAL A 79 7.61 0.45 -1.76
CA VAL A 79 8.85 0.72 -1.01
C VAL A 79 8.59 0.60 0.49
N ASN A 80 7.53 1.22 1.00
CA ASN A 80 7.31 1.27 2.44
C ASN A 80 6.73 -0.02 3.02
N ALA A 81 6.00 -0.83 2.24
CA ALA A 81 5.61 -2.17 2.69
C ALA A 81 6.84 -3.05 2.92
N VAL A 82 7.81 -3.03 1.99
CA VAL A 82 9.07 -3.79 2.14
C VAL A 82 9.86 -3.29 3.35
N LEU A 83 10.04 -1.97 3.48
CA LEU A 83 10.79 -1.39 4.60
C LEU A 83 10.12 -1.67 5.95
N PHE A 84 8.82 -1.41 6.07
CA PHE A 84 8.09 -1.55 7.33
C PHE A 84 7.93 -3.01 7.73
N PHE A 85 7.36 -3.87 6.88
CA PHE A 85 7.12 -5.26 7.25
C PHE A 85 8.40 -6.10 7.27
N GLY A 86 9.39 -5.79 6.43
CA GLY A 86 10.70 -6.42 6.48
C GLY A 86 11.41 -6.20 7.82
N TYR A 87 11.16 -5.06 8.47
CA TYR A 87 11.68 -4.77 9.80
C TYR A 87 10.76 -5.29 10.93
N ALA A 88 9.46 -5.00 10.86
CA ALA A 88 8.54 -5.13 11.99
C ALA A 88 7.84 -6.49 12.09
N ALA A 89 7.67 -7.23 10.99
CA ALA A 89 6.74 -8.38 10.95
C ALA A 89 7.40 -9.74 11.18
N GLY A 90 8.72 -9.81 11.33
CA GLY A 90 9.45 -11.06 11.56
C GLY A 90 9.14 -12.13 10.51
N THR A 91 8.71 -13.33 10.94
CA THR A 91 8.34 -14.44 10.04
C THR A 91 7.13 -14.13 9.16
N ASN A 92 6.31 -13.14 9.51
CA ASN A 92 5.14 -12.72 8.75
C ASN A 92 5.44 -11.61 7.73
N ALA A 93 6.70 -11.21 7.54
CA ALA A 93 7.07 -10.14 6.62
C ALA A 93 6.57 -10.39 5.18
N VAL A 94 6.88 -11.56 4.62
CA VAL A 94 6.51 -11.90 3.24
C VAL A 94 5.00 -11.87 3.02
N PRO A 95 4.14 -12.55 3.82
CA PRO A 95 2.70 -12.50 3.59
C PRO A 95 2.13 -11.07 3.76
N PHE A 96 2.61 -10.27 4.71
CA PHE A 96 2.13 -8.90 4.89
C PHE A 96 2.53 -7.96 3.74
N ILE A 97 3.73 -8.13 3.17
CA ILE A 97 4.15 -7.41 1.97
C ILE A 97 3.24 -7.78 0.79
N ILE A 98 2.98 -9.07 0.57
CA ILE A 98 2.12 -9.54 -0.54
C ILE A 98 0.71 -8.95 -0.41
N VAL A 99 0.10 -9.06 0.78
CA VAL A 99 -1.24 -8.50 1.04
C VAL A 99 -1.27 -7.00 0.80
N SER A 100 -0.24 -6.28 1.26
CA SER A 100 -0.14 -4.83 1.11
C SER A 100 0.07 -4.38 -0.34
N MET A 101 0.74 -5.20 -1.16
CA MET A 101 0.97 -4.94 -2.57
C MET A 101 -0.21 -5.30 -3.48
N PHE A 102 -1.25 -5.98 -2.97
CA PHE A 102 -2.37 -6.43 -3.79
C PHE A 102 -3.08 -5.31 -4.60
N PRO A 103 -3.41 -4.12 -4.03
CA PRO A 103 -3.94 -3.02 -4.85
C PRO A 103 -2.95 -2.55 -5.92
N VAL A 104 -1.63 -2.56 -5.64
CA VAL A 104 -0.60 -2.19 -6.61
C VAL A 104 -0.58 -3.15 -7.80
N MET A 105 -0.73 -4.45 -7.56
CA MET A 105 -0.81 -5.45 -8.63
C MET A 105 -2.03 -5.21 -9.54
N LEU A 106 -3.16 -4.81 -8.97
CA LEU A 106 -4.37 -4.48 -9.73
C LEU A 106 -4.20 -3.19 -10.54
N TYR A 107 -3.58 -2.15 -9.99
CA TYR A 107 -3.23 -0.94 -10.75
C TYR A 107 -2.26 -1.25 -11.89
N ALA A 108 -1.24 -2.07 -11.63
CA ALA A 108 -0.29 -2.51 -12.65
C ALA A 108 -0.98 -3.27 -13.79
N TYR A 109 -1.94 -4.14 -13.47
CA TYR A 109 -2.79 -4.79 -14.47
C TYR A 109 -3.55 -3.76 -15.32
N CYS A 110 -4.19 -2.76 -14.69
CA CYS A 110 -4.92 -1.71 -15.42
C CYS A 110 -4.00 -0.97 -16.40
N TRP A 111 -2.82 -0.54 -15.95
CA TRP A 111 -1.86 0.15 -16.83
C TRP A 111 -1.40 -0.72 -18.00
N HIS A 112 -1.20 -2.03 -17.77
CA HIS A 112 -0.82 -2.95 -18.83
C HIS A 112 -1.93 -3.13 -19.88
N ARG A 113 -3.20 -3.09 -19.46
CA ARG A 113 -4.36 -3.22 -20.36
C ARG A 113 -4.67 -1.93 -21.11
N GLU A 114 -4.38 -0.77 -20.52
CA GLU A 114 -4.59 0.55 -21.12
C GLU A 114 -3.48 0.94 -22.09
N HIS A 115 -2.30 0.35 -21.96
CA HIS A 115 -1.21 0.45 -22.91
C HIS A 115 -1.03 -0.89 -23.64
N PRO A 116 -1.89 -1.24 -24.62
CA PRO A 116 -1.55 -2.29 -25.55
C PRO A 116 -0.28 -1.84 -26.26
N THR A 117 0.83 -2.48 -25.89
CA THR A 117 2.17 -2.30 -26.46
C THR A 117 2.05 -1.90 -27.93
N THR A 118 2.68 -0.80 -28.31
CA THR A 118 3.08 -0.47 -29.68
C THR A 118 3.90 -1.64 -30.25
N ARG A 119 3.22 -2.72 -30.64
CA ARG A 119 3.76 -3.86 -31.37
C ARG A 119 3.00 -3.89 -32.69
N ILE A 120 3.79 -3.83 -33.76
CA ILE A 120 3.46 -3.74 -35.20
C ILE A 120 3.58 -2.32 -35.75
N ALA A 121 4.81 -1.85 -35.91
CA ALA A 121 5.27 -1.00 -37.02
C ALA A 121 6.79 -0.80 -36.93
N SER A 122 7.55 -1.83 -37.33
CA SER A 122 8.89 -1.71 -37.93
C SER A 122 9.26 -3.05 -38.55
#